data_AF-A0A2K6MHH8-F1
#
_entry.id   AF-A0A2K6MHH8-F1
#
_cell.length_a   1.000
_cell.length_b   1.000
_cell.length_c   1.000
_cell.angle_alpha   90.00
_cell.angle_beta   90.00
_cell.angle_gamma   90.00
#
_symmetry.space_group_name_H-M   'P 1'
#
loop_
_entity.id
_entity.type
_entity.pdbx_description
1 polymer ?
#
loop_
_entity_poly.entity_id
_entity_poly.type
_entity_poly.pdbx_seq_one_letter_code
_entity_poly.pdbx_strand_id
1 'polypeptide(L)'
;MDSSVIQRKKVAVIGGGLVGSLQACFLAKRNFQIDVYEAREDPRVADFTRGRSINLALSHRGRQALKAVGLEDQIVSQGIPMRARMIHSLSGKKSAVPYGTKSQYILSVSRENLNKDLLTAAEKYPSVKMHFNHKLLKCNPEEGMITVCYIIALINHIFFFLQYAMEPNYLHIWPRNTFMMIALPNMSKSFTCTLFMPFDEYDKLVTSNDVIDFFQKYFPDAIPLIGEKLLVQDFFLLPAQPMISVKCSSFHFQSHCVLLGDAAHAIVPFFGQGMNAGFEDCLVFDELMDKFNNDLSLCLPAFSRLRIPDSHAISDLSMYNYIEVSFSRIRYHEAVQHWHWQKKVIYKGLFFLGSLIAISSTYLLMHYMSPRPFHYLRRPWNWIAMDSLEQIYLISR
;
A
#
# COMPACT_ATOMS: atom_id res chain seq x y z
N MET A 1 33.77 -0.51 46.63
CA MET A 1 33.08 0.40 45.69
C MET A 1 33.67 0.14 44.32
N ASP A 2 32.92 -0.45 43.41
CA ASP A 2 33.27 -0.47 41.99
C ASP A 2 31.96 -0.36 41.20
N SER A 3 31.72 0.84 40.69
CA SER A 3 30.56 1.18 39.88
C SER A 3 31.08 1.91 38.64
N SER A 4 31.83 1.17 37.82
CA SER A 4 32.13 1.54 36.45
C SER A 4 30.80 1.79 35.71
N VAL A 5 30.42 3.07 35.61
CA VAL A 5 29.17 3.48 34.97
C VAL A 5 29.29 3.16 33.48
N ILE A 6 28.69 2.04 33.07
CA ILE A 6 28.65 1.61 31.67
C ILE A 6 28.03 2.75 30.86
N GLN A 7 28.86 3.44 30.10
CA GLN A 7 28.48 4.65 29.39
C GLN A 7 27.48 4.28 28.28
N ARG A 8 26.19 4.49 28.54
CA ARG A 8 25.11 4.22 27.59
C ARG A 8 25.43 4.93 26.27
N LYS A 9 25.51 4.17 25.18
CA LYS A 9 25.56 4.74 23.83
C LYS A 9 24.33 5.62 23.62
N LYS A 10 24.54 6.83 23.11
CA LYS A 10 23.48 7.77 22.75
C LYS A 10 23.03 7.52 21.32
N VAL A 11 21.74 7.63 21.06
CA VAL A 11 21.15 7.57 19.71
C VAL A 11 20.20 8.75 19.54
N ALA A 12 20.42 9.57 18.51
CA ALA A 12 19.45 10.58 18.09
C ALA A 12 18.46 9.95 17.11
N VAL A 13 17.16 10.01 17.42
CA VAL A 13 16.09 9.58 16.52
C VAL A 13 15.44 10.81 15.90
N ILE A 14 15.43 10.89 14.58
CA ILE A 14 14.93 12.07 13.85
C ILE A 14 13.51 11.77 13.35
N GLY A 15 12.52 12.45 13.95
CA GLY A 15 11.09 12.32 13.68
C GLY A 15 10.34 11.49 14.73
N GLY A 16 9.50 12.15 15.53
CA GLY A 16 8.48 11.54 16.41
C GLY A 16 7.24 11.07 15.64
N GLY A 17 7.46 10.52 14.45
CA GLY A 17 6.45 9.82 13.65
C GLY A 17 6.32 8.35 14.08
N LEU A 18 5.44 7.62 13.39
CA LEU A 18 5.10 6.23 13.71
C LEU A 18 6.35 5.33 13.84
N VAL A 19 7.25 5.38 12.84
CA VAL A 19 8.46 4.53 12.80
C VAL A 19 9.50 4.97 13.83
N GLY A 20 9.75 6.28 13.97
CA GLY A 20 10.72 6.79 14.95
C GLY A 20 10.31 6.56 16.40
N SER A 21 9.03 6.74 16.71
CA SER A 21 8.48 6.49 18.07
C SER A 21 8.51 4.99 18.41
N LEU A 22 8.23 4.12 17.44
CA LEU A 22 8.38 2.67 17.61
C LEU A 22 9.86 2.28 17.78
N GLN A 23 10.77 2.84 16.97
CA GLN A 23 12.21 2.60 17.08
C GLN A 23 12.78 3.06 18.43
N ALA A 24 12.30 4.18 18.98
CA ALA A 24 12.67 4.63 20.30
C ALA A 24 12.29 3.59 21.38
N CYS A 25 11.11 2.95 21.29
CA CYS A 25 10.73 1.86 22.18
C CYS A 25 11.68 0.64 22.08
N PHE A 26 12.04 0.23 20.87
CA PHE A 26 12.99 -0.87 20.63
C PHE A 26 14.39 -0.56 21.21
N LEU A 27 14.93 0.62 20.95
CA LEU A 27 16.25 1.04 21.46
C LEU A 27 16.25 1.22 22.99
N ALA A 28 15.14 1.68 23.58
CA ALA A 28 15.01 1.85 25.02
C ALA A 28 15.05 0.51 25.77
N LYS A 29 14.38 -0.53 25.24
CA LYS A 29 14.50 -1.92 25.76
C LYS A 29 15.95 -2.42 25.77
N ARG A 30 16.79 -1.93 24.85
CA ARG A 30 18.22 -2.26 24.73
C ARG A 30 19.14 -1.37 25.57
N ASN A 31 18.59 -0.63 26.54
CA ASN A 31 19.35 0.19 27.51
C ASN A 31 20.20 1.33 26.89
N PHE A 32 19.91 1.73 25.64
CA PHE A 32 20.47 2.94 25.04
C PHE A 32 19.93 4.20 25.73
N GLN A 33 20.64 5.32 25.58
CA GLN A 33 20.08 6.66 25.80
C GLN A 33 19.57 7.18 24.46
N ILE A 34 18.31 7.65 24.42
CA ILE A 34 17.64 8.07 23.17
C ILE A 34 17.12 9.49 23.31
N ASP A 35 17.53 10.36 22.40
CA ASP A 35 17.00 11.71 22.23
C ASP A 35 16.22 11.76 20.90
N VAL A 36 14.90 11.96 20.98
CA VAL A 36 13.99 11.95 19.82
C VAL A 36 13.64 13.39 19.44
N TYR A 37 13.94 13.80 18.21
CA TYR A 37 13.71 15.17 17.73
C TYR A 37 12.56 15.19 16.72
N GLU A 38 11.45 15.84 17.08
CA GLU A 38 10.27 15.99 16.24
C GLU A 38 10.11 17.46 15.83
N ALA A 39 9.93 17.71 14.53
CA ALA A 39 9.83 19.06 13.97
C ALA A 39 8.48 19.74 14.22
N ARG A 40 7.45 18.96 14.55
CA ARG A 40 6.11 19.40 14.92
C ARG A 40 5.99 19.58 16.44
N GLU A 41 4.92 20.25 16.86
CA GLU A 41 4.45 20.24 18.25
C GLU A 41 4.02 18.83 18.67
N ASP A 42 3.94 18.58 19.98
CA ASP A 42 3.47 17.30 20.52
C ASP A 42 2.00 17.07 20.15
N PRO A 43 1.69 16.03 19.34
CA PRO A 43 0.33 15.76 18.90
C PRO A 43 -0.65 15.49 20.05
N ARG A 44 -0.16 15.15 21.25
CA ARG A 44 -0.98 14.84 22.44
C ARG A 44 -1.57 16.06 23.14
N VAL A 45 -0.95 17.23 22.97
CA VAL A 45 -1.42 18.50 23.55
C VAL A 45 -1.84 19.53 22.51
N ALA A 46 -1.33 19.43 21.26
CA ALA A 46 -1.77 20.26 20.16
C ALA A 46 -3.23 19.95 19.77
N ASP A 47 -4.05 21.00 19.61
CA ASP A 47 -5.47 20.89 19.22
C ASP A 47 -5.69 20.23 17.84
N PHE A 48 -4.67 20.20 16.99
CA PHE A 48 -4.75 19.63 15.63
C PHE A 48 -3.41 19.09 15.15
N THR A 49 -3.44 17.96 14.41
CA THR A 49 -2.24 17.34 13.83
C THR A 49 -2.32 17.31 12.30
N ARG A 50 -1.49 18.10 11.61
CA ARG A 50 -1.36 18.00 10.14
C ARG A 50 -0.75 16.65 9.76
N GLY A 51 -1.55 15.78 9.13
CA GLY A 51 -1.18 14.42 8.76
C GLY A 51 -1.51 14.08 7.30
N ARG A 52 -0.74 13.18 6.69
CA ARG A 52 -0.90 12.73 5.29
C ARG A 52 -2.08 11.76 5.06
N SER A 53 -2.75 11.29 6.12
CA SER A 53 -3.87 10.32 6.07
C SER A 53 -4.46 10.20 7.47
N ILE A 54 -5.79 10.17 7.61
CA ILE A 54 -6.47 10.01 8.90
C ILE A 54 -6.33 8.56 9.39
N ASN A 55 -6.70 7.58 8.56
CA ASN A 55 -6.62 6.15 8.88
C ASN A 55 -5.51 5.43 8.12
N LEU A 56 -5.08 4.30 8.68
CA LEU A 56 -4.08 3.39 8.12
C LEU A 56 -4.56 1.94 8.22
N ALA A 57 -4.14 1.11 7.28
CA ALA A 57 -4.36 -0.33 7.29
C ALA A 57 -3.21 -1.04 8.01
N LEU A 58 -3.40 -1.41 9.27
CA LEU A 58 -2.44 -2.21 10.05
C LEU A 58 -2.54 -3.70 9.63
N SER A 59 -1.43 -4.26 9.15
CA SER A 59 -1.32 -5.65 8.67
C SER A 59 -0.60 -6.55 9.67
N HIS A 60 -0.45 -7.84 9.34
CA HIS A 60 0.22 -8.80 10.23
C HIS A 60 1.66 -8.37 10.59
N ARG A 61 2.40 -7.77 9.64
CA ARG A 61 3.79 -7.32 9.83
C ARG A 61 3.90 -6.21 10.87
N GLY A 62 3.08 -5.16 10.71
CA GLY A 62 3.03 -4.06 11.68
C GLY A 62 2.60 -4.53 13.08
N ARG A 63 1.67 -5.48 13.15
CA ARG A 63 1.27 -6.11 14.42
C ARG A 63 2.42 -6.85 15.11
N GLN A 64 3.26 -7.60 14.39
CA GLN A 64 4.39 -8.30 15.04
C GLN A 64 5.44 -7.34 15.60
N ALA A 65 5.66 -6.19 14.95
CA ALA A 65 6.54 -5.16 15.50
C ALA A 65 5.96 -4.50 16.76
N LEU A 66 4.67 -4.15 16.75
CA LEU A 66 3.96 -3.66 17.94
C LEU A 66 3.96 -4.69 19.08
N LYS A 67 3.85 -5.98 18.77
CA LYS A 67 3.93 -7.08 19.74
C LYS A 67 5.28 -7.12 20.44
N ALA A 68 6.37 -6.97 19.69
CA ALA A 68 7.73 -7.00 20.24
C ALA A 68 8.03 -5.84 21.21
N VAL A 69 7.25 -4.76 21.21
CA VAL A 69 7.29 -3.67 22.20
C VAL A 69 6.12 -3.67 23.19
N GLY A 70 5.26 -4.71 23.18
CA GLY A 70 4.15 -4.86 24.12
C GLY A 70 2.91 -4.00 23.82
N LEU A 71 2.74 -3.50 22.60
CA LEU A 71 1.67 -2.58 22.20
C LEU A 71 0.61 -3.20 21.27
N GLU A 72 0.74 -4.48 20.87
CA GLU A 72 -0.20 -5.11 19.94
C GLU A 72 -1.65 -5.01 20.46
N ASP A 73 -1.92 -5.46 21.70
CA ASP A 73 -3.29 -5.54 22.23
C ASP A 73 -3.94 -4.16 22.42
N GLN A 74 -3.17 -3.17 22.89
CA GLN A 74 -3.64 -1.78 23.02
C GLN A 74 -4.08 -1.20 21.67
N ILE A 75 -3.24 -1.32 20.63
CA ILE A 75 -3.55 -0.80 19.30
C ILE A 75 -4.65 -1.63 18.62
N VAL A 76 -4.68 -2.95 18.82
CA VAL A 76 -5.71 -3.83 18.26
C VAL A 76 -7.09 -3.55 18.86
N SER A 77 -7.18 -3.22 20.15
CA SER A 77 -8.46 -2.87 20.82
C SER A 77 -9.11 -1.59 20.29
N GLN A 78 -8.33 -0.65 19.75
CA GLN A 78 -8.83 0.63 19.22
C GLN A 78 -9.17 0.60 17.72
N GLY A 79 -8.78 -0.47 17.00
CA GLY A 79 -8.92 -0.55 15.56
C GLY A 79 -10.09 -1.42 15.11
N ILE A 80 -10.54 -1.20 13.86
CA ILE A 80 -11.71 -1.87 13.29
C ILE A 80 -11.28 -3.01 12.35
N PRO A 81 -11.67 -4.28 12.60
CA PRO A 81 -11.33 -5.41 11.73
C PRO A 81 -11.98 -5.33 10.35
N MET A 82 -11.15 -5.19 9.31
CA MET A 82 -11.53 -5.29 7.89
C MET A 82 -11.24 -6.72 7.42
N ARG A 83 -12.30 -7.53 7.30
CA ARG A 83 -12.21 -8.98 7.03
C ARG A 83 -12.27 -9.33 5.53
N ALA A 84 -12.72 -8.39 4.72
CA ALA A 84 -12.80 -8.49 3.28
C ALA A 84 -12.67 -7.11 2.62
N ARG A 85 -12.48 -7.10 1.31
CA ARG A 85 -12.59 -5.91 0.46
C ARG A 85 -14.04 -5.82 -0.01
N MET A 86 -14.65 -4.63 0.03
CA MET A 86 -15.93 -4.38 -0.64
C MET A 86 -15.64 -3.63 -1.94
N ILE A 87 -15.94 -4.25 -3.08
CA ILE A 87 -15.70 -3.70 -4.40
C ILE A 87 -16.99 -3.05 -4.90
N HIS A 88 -16.93 -1.74 -5.18
CA HIS A 88 -18.04 -0.95 -5.70
C HIS A 88 -17.86 -0.73 -7.20
N SER A 89 -18.64 -1.45 -8.00
CA SER A 89 -18.58 -1.37 -9.47
C SER A 89 -19.19 -0.08 -10.02
N LEU A 90 -19.02 0.18 -11.33
CA LEU A 90 -19.62 1.33 -12.00
C LEU A 90 -21.16 1.34 -11.96
N SER A 91 -21.81 0.18 -11.86
CA SER A 91 -23.27 0.07 -11.74
C SER A 91 -23.79 0.17 -10.30
N GLY A 92 -22.97 0.62 -9.35
CA GLY A 92 -23.29 0.65 -7.91
C GLY A 92 -23.39 -0.73 -7.25
N LYS A 93 -23.30 -1.84 -8.01
CA LYS A 93 -23.30 -3.20 -7.45
C LYS A 93 -22.06 -3.40 -6.59
N LYS A 94 -22.28 -3.70 -5.31
CA LYS A 94 -21.28 -4.11 -4.33
C LYS A 94 -20.94 -5.59 -4.46
N SER A 95 -19.68 -5.98 -4.27
CA SER A 95 -19.26 -7.38 -4.14
C SER A 95 -18.13 -7.55 -3.12
N ALA A 96 -18.27 -8.53 -2.23
CA ALA A 96 -17.31 -8.82 -1.17
C ALA A 96 -16.23 -9.82 -1.66
N VAL A 97 -14.96 -9.49 -1.43
CA VAL A 97 -13.80 -10.36 -1.71
C VAL A 97 -13.01 -10.58 -0.42
N PRO A 98 -13.09 -11.78 0.21
CA PRO A 98 -12.31 -12.11 1.40
C PRO A 98 -10.80 -11.92 1.20
N TYR A 99 -10.09 -11.60 2.28
CA TYR A 99 -8.64 -11.39 2.20
C TYR A 99 -7.82 -12.68 2.06
N GLY A 100 -8.34 -13.80 2.55
CA GLY A 100 -7.66 -15.08 2.65
C GLY A 100 -8.48 -16.06 3.48
N THR A 101 -7.85 -16.72 4.46
CA THR A 101 -8.54 -17.61 5.40
C THR A 101 -9.41 -16.84 6.41
N LYS A 102 -10.34 -17.53 7.10
CA LYS A 102 -11.28 -16.91 8.06
C LYS A 102 -10.61 -16.16 9.24
N SER A 103 -9.34 -16.45 9.54
CA SER A 103 -8.56 -15.78 10.59
C SER A 103 -7.74 -14.58 10.10
N GLN A 104 -7.62 -14.38 8.78
CA GLN A 104 -6.82 -13.30 8.18
C GLN A 104 -7.66 -12.04 7.97
N TYR A 105 -7.28 -10.95 8.64
CA TYR A 105 -7.86 -9.62 8.50
C TYR A 105 -6.78 -8.54 8.65
N ILE A 106 -7.05 -7.36 8.10
CA ILE A 106 -6.29 -6.14 8.42
C ILE A 106 -7.14 -5.24 9.31
N LEU A 107 -6.52 -4.28 10.00
CA LEU A 107 -7.18 -3.42 10.97
C LEU A 107 -7.16 -1.96 10.50
N SER A 108 -8.30 -1.28 10.49
CA SER A 108 -8.33 0.19 10.31
C SER A 108 -7.94 0.84 11.64
N VAL A 109 -6.89 1.65 11.64
CA VAL A 109 -6.40 2.38 12.83
C VAL A 109 -6.21 3.86 12.51
N SER A 110 -6.54 4.75 13.46
CA SER A 110 -6.22 6.17 13.38
C SER A 110 -4.71 6.37 13.40
N ARG A 111 -4.16 7.09 12.41
CA ARG A 111 -2.76 7.51 12.37
C ARG A 111 -2.39 8.32 13.60
N GLU A 112 -3.30 9.20 14.03
CA GLU A 112 -3.07 10.12 15.14
C GLU A 112 -3.00 9.37 16.47
N ASN A 113 -4.00 8.53 16.77
CA ASN A 113 -4.04 7.75 18.02
C ASN A 113 -2.83 6.81 18.10
N LEU A 114 -2.49 6.12 17.00
CA LEU A 114 -1.31 5.26 16.94
C LEU A 114 -0.01 6.05 17.22
N ASN A 115 0.12 7.29 16.75
CA ASN A 115 1.28 8.12 17.04
C ASN A 115 1.28 8.64 18.49
N LYS A 116 0.12 9.03 19.03
CA LYS A 116 -0.06 9.44 20.44
C LYS A 116 0.32 8.31 21.40
N ASP A 117 -0.12 7.09 21.11
CA ASP A 117 0.17 5.89 21.88
C ASP A 117 1.64 5.49 21.80
N LEU A 118 2.26 5.55 20.61
CA LEU A 118 3.69 5.24 20.43
C LEU A 118 4.61 6.25 21.11
N LEU A 119 4.31 7.55 21.04
CA LEU A 119 5.06 8.59 21.76
C LEU A 119 4.97 8.38 23.28
N THR A 120 3.75 8.13 23.78
CA THR A 120 3.50 7.86 25.20
C THR A 120 4.11 6.55 25.66
N ALA A 121 4.21 5.54 24.80
CA ALA A 121 4.92 4.29 25.10
C ALA A 121 6.44 4.48 25.16
N ALA A 122 7.01 5.32 24.29
CA ALA A 122 8.43 5.63 24.28
C ALA A 122 8.85 6.45 25.52
N GLU A 123 8.05 7.43 25.94
CA GLU A 123 8.34 8.24 27.15
C GLU A 123 8.22 7.48 28.48
N LYS A 124 7.56 6.30 28.51
CA LYS A 124 7.58 5.43 29.71
C LYS A 124 8.98 4.92 30.06
N TYR A 125 9.93 4.97 29.12
CA TYR A 125 11.31 4.56 29.36
C TYR A 125 12.15 5.77 29.84
N PRO A 126 12.75 5.73 31.05
CA PRO A 126 13.50 6.86 31.61
C PRO A 126 14.83 7.15 30.89
N SER A 127 15.18 6.40 29.85
CA SER A 127 16.32 6.68 28.97
C SER A 127 15.92 7.33 27.63
N VAL A 128 14.63 7.57 27.39
CA VAL A 128 14.09 8.29 26.23
C VAL A 128 13.75 9.72 26.63
N LYS A 129 14.14 10.69 25.79
CA LYS A 129 13.72 12.09 25.89
C LYS A 129 13.13 12.56 24.57
N MET A 130 11.92 13.12 24.61
CA MET A 130 11.31 13.79 23.47
C MET A 130 11.71 15.27 23.40
N HIS A 131 11.97 15.75 22.19
CA HIS A 131 12.26 17.14 21.85
C HIS A 131 11.33 17.55 20.69
N PHE A 132 10.09 17.90 21.02
CA PHE A 132 9.13 18.46 20.06
C PHE A 132 9.55 19.87 19.62
N ASN A 133 8.98 20.36 18.51
CA ASN A 133 9.34 21.62 17.85
C ASN A 133 10.83 21.72 17.41
N HIS A 134 11.60 20.62 17.40
CA HIS A 134 13.01 20.59 16.99
C HIS A 134 13.18 19.95 15.61
N LYS A 135 13.39 20.79 14.58
CA LYS A 135 13.64 20.34 13.21
C LYS A 135 15.14 20.18 12.94
N LEU A 136 15.56 19.02 12.45
CA LEU A 136 16.91 18.80 11.93
C LEU A 136 17.19 19.73 10.73
N LEU A 137 18.32 20.43 10.75
CA LEU A 137 18.82 21.24 9.63
C LEU A 137 20.06 20.63 8.98
N LYS A 138 21.00 20.09 9.78
CA LYS A 138 22.26 19.49 9.33
C LYS A 138 22.68 18.35 10.26
N CYS A 139 23.52 17.44 9.77
CA CYS A 139 24.22 16.46 10.59
C CYS A 139 25.63 16.22 10.04
N ASN A 140 26.56 15.82 10.91
CA ASN A 140 27.81 15.18 10.55
C ASN A 140 27.85 13.80 11.24
N PRO A 141 27.60 12.70 10.52
CA PRO A 141 27.57 11.36 11.10
C PRO A 141 28.90 10.94 11.74
N GLU A 142 30.03 11.27 11.12
CA GLU A 142 31.37 10.82 11.54
C GLU A 142 31.78 11.48 12.86
N GLU A 143 31.46 12.76 13.04
CA GLU A 143 31.61 13.50 14.30
C GLU A 143 30.49 13.20 15.32
N GLY A 144 29.46 12.45 14.94
CA GLY A 144 28.28 12.17 15.78
C GLY A 144 27.43 13.40 16.11
N MET A 145 27.51 14.48 15.32
CA MET A 145 26.86 15.77 15.60
C MET A 145 25.61 16.02 14.75
N ILE A 146 24.62 16.67 15.34
CA ILE A 146 23.40 17.14 14.67
C ILE A 146 23.13 18.61 14.99
N THR A 147 22.58 19.35 14.03
CA THR A 147 22.12 20.73 14.19
C THR A 147 20.61 20.76 14.06
N VAL A 148 19.91 21.04 15.15
CA VAL A 148 18.45 21.19 15.21
C VAL A 148 18.06 22.66 15.44
N CYS A 149 16.89 23.06 14.94
CA CYS A 149 16.34 24.40 15.10
C CYS A 149 14.95 24.33 15.74
N TYR A 150 14.67 25.24 16.68
CA TYR A 150 13.39 25.33 17.37
C TYR A 150 12.36 26.11 16.52
N ILE A 151 11.14 25.60 16.42
CA ILE A 151 10.05 26.16 15.60
C ILE A 151 8.87 26.56 16.50
N ILE A 152 8.24 27.69 16.17
CA ILE A 152 6.96 28.11 16.76
C ILE A 152 5.94 28.21 15.62
N ALA A 153 4.77 27.59 15.79
CA ALA A 153 3.65 27.58 14.83
C ALA A 153 2.32 27.55 15.61
N LEU A 154 1.20 27.87 14.95
CA LEU A 154 -0.06 28.22 15.65
C LEU A 154 -1.32 27.94 14.77
N ILE A 155 -2.47 27.69 15.43
CA ILE A 155 -3.90 27.74 14.96
C ILE A 155 -4.55 26.44 14.37
N ASN A 156 -5.52 25.90 15.15
CA ASN A 156 -6.93 25.41 14.94
C ASN A 156 -7.39 24.78 13.57
N HIS A 157 -8.51 24.03 13.33
CA HIS A 157 -9.87 23.69 13.89
C HIS A 157 -10.38 22.34 13.19
N ILE A 158 -11.57 21.68 13.23
CA ILE A 158 -12.93 21.60 13.90
C ILE A 158 -13.58 20.21 13.51
N PHE A 159 -14.59 19.62 14.21
CA PHE A 159 -15.31 18.40 13.71
C PHE A 159 -16.82 18.12 14.13
N PHE A 160 -17.38 16.99 13.64
CA PHE A 160 -18.82 16.60 13.38
C PHE A 160 -19.45 15.55 14.35
N PHE A 161 -20.71 15.06 14.13
CA PHE A 161 -21.11 13.61 14.07
C PHE A 161 -22.54 13.27 13.59
N LEU A 162 -22.74 12.08 12.95
CA LEU A 162 -23.70 11.00 13.34
C LEU A 162 -23.77 9.77 12.37
N GLN A 163 -23.48 8.56 12.89
CA GLN A 163 -23.74 7.19 12.34
C GLN A 163 -23.08 6.72 11.01
N TYR A 164 -22.69 5.43 10.95
CA TYR A 164 -22.09 4.78 9.78
C TYR A 164 -23.09 4.60 8.62
N ALA A 165 -22.72 5.03 7.42
CA ALA A 165 -23.52 4.89 6.20
C ALA A 165 -23.24 3.61 5.37
N MET A 166 -22.23 2.81 5.73
CA MET A 166 -21.82 1.57 5.04
C MET A 166 -21.38 0.49 6.04
N GLU A 167 -21.19 -0.75 5.57
CA GLU A 167 -20.77 -1.90 6.37
C GLU A 167 -19.34 -1.75 6.96
N PRO A 168 -19.15 -1.49 8.27
CA PRO A 168 -17.88 -0.99 8.80
C PRO A 168 -16.75 -2.03 8.93
N ASN A 169 -16.94 -3.27 8.49
CA ASN A 169 -15.92 -4.35 8.58
C ASN A 169 -15.26 -4.70 7.24
N TYR A 170 -15.25 -3.76 6.30
CA TYR A 170 -14.64 -3.89 4.98
C TYR A 170 -13.70 -2.73 4.68
N LEU A 171 -12.69 -2.99 3.85
CA LEU A 171 -12.02 -1.93 3.10
C LEU A 171 -12.87 -1.67 1.84
N HIS A 172 -13.49 -0.49 1.74
CA HIS A 172 -14.28 -0.13 0.56
C HIS A 172 -13.36 0.38 -0.55
N ILE A 173 -13.58 -0.08 -1.78
CA ILE A 173 -12.77 0.27 -2.95
C ILE A 173 -13.71 0.49 -4.15
N TRP A 174 -13.60 1.65 -4.78
CA TRP A 174 -14.19 1.99 -6.07
C TRP A 174 -13.07 2.03 -7.12
N PRO A 175 -12.68 0.89 -7.71
CA PRO A 175 -11.64 0.87 -8.73
C PRO A 175 -12.19 1.38 -10.07
N ARG A 176 -11.49 2.30 -10.72
CA ARG A 176 -11.72 2.73 -12.12
C ARG A 176 -10.41 2.56 -12.89
N ASN A 177 -10.36 3.00 -14.16
CA ASN A 177 -9.23 2.66 -15.04
C ASN A 177 -7.96 3.50 -14.76
N THR A 178 -8.11 4.83 -14.67
CA THR A 178 -7.02 5.79 -14.42
C THR A 178 -7.04 6.38 -13.01
N PHE A 179 -8.10 6.14 -12.25
CA PHE A 179 -8.32 6.66 -10.89
C PHE A 179 -9.04 5.63 -10.01
N MET A 180 -8.99 5.81 -8.70
CA MET A 180 -9.66 4.94 -7.73
C MET A 180 -9.95 5.67 -6.43
N MET A 181 -11.03 5.32 -5.75
CA MET A 181 -11.32 5.78 -4.39
C MET A 181 -11.28 4.60 -3.41
N ILE A 182 -10.75 4.83 -2.20
CA ILE A 182 -10.88 3.90 -1.07
C ILE A 182 -11.57 4.60 0.09
N ALA A 183 -12.22 3.85 0.98
CA ALA A 183 -12.72 4.38 2.25
C ALA A 183 -12.41 3.44 3.43
N LEU A 184 -11.93 4.03 4.52
CA LEU A 184 -11.57 3.33 5.77
C LEU A 184 -12.49 3.79 6.92
N PRO A 185 -13.03 2.87 7.74
CA PRO A 185 -13.95 3.19 8.82
C PRO A 185 -13.25 3.86 10.02
N ASN A 186 -13.94 4.82 10.64
CA ASN A 186 -13.55 5.50 11.89
C ASN A 186 -14.40 5.01 13.07
N MET A 187 -13.79 4.81 14.24
CA MET A 187 -14.48 4.42 15.49
C MET A 187 -15.66 5.33 15.86
N SER A 188 -15.58 6.59 15.44
CA SER A 188 -16.60 7.63 15.61
C SER A 188 -17.82 7.51 14.68
N LYS A 189 -17.98 6.36 14.01
CA LYS A 189 -19.07 6.03 13.09
C LYS A 189 -19.07 6.79 11.76
N SER A 190 -17.91 7.26 11.28
CA SER A 190 -17.76 7.81 9.93
C SER A 190 -16.82 6.94 9.07
N PHE A 191 -16.60 7.36 7.83
CA PHE A 191 -15.53 6.82 6.97
C PHE A 191 -14.64 7.97 6.51
N THR A 192 -13.34 7.71 6.35
CA THR A 192 -12.44 8.61 5.63
C THR A 192 -12.24 8.05 4.22
N CYS A 193 -12.70 8.79 3.23
CA CYS A 193 -12.42 8.51 1.82
C CYS A 193 -11.02 9.02 1.43
N THR A 194 -10.43 8.44 0.40
CA THR A 194 -9.24 8.96 -0.27
C THR A 194 -9.35 8.66 -1.76
N LEU A 195 -9.42 9.72 -2.57
CA LEU A 195 -9.47 9.65 -4.03
C LEU A 195 -8.04 9.76 -4.59
N PHE A 196 -7.70 8.86 -5.50
CA PHE A 196 -6.44 8.86 -6.24
C PHE A 196 -6.76 9.06 -7.73
N MET A 197 -6.26 10.14 -8.32
CA MET A 197 -6.42 10.46 -9.74
C MET A 197 -5.18 11.23 -10.27
N PRO A 198 -4.93 11.26 -11.58
CA PRO A 198 -3.89 12.11 -12.18
C PRO A 198 -4.21 13.59 -11.96
N PHE A 199 -3.18 14.43 -11.85
CA PHE A 199 -3.36 15.89 -11.80
C PHE A 199 -4.10 16.40 -13.05
N ASP A 200 -3.74 15.89 -14.23
CA ASP A 200 -4.41 16.16 -15.52
C ASP A 200 -5.93 15.85 -15.54
N GLU A 201 -6.43 15.02 -14.62
CA GLU A 201 -7.87 14.77 -14.44
C GLU A 201 -8.46 15.63 -13.31
N TYR A 202 -7.67 15.94 -12.27
CA TYR A 202 -8.08 16.79 -11.14
C TYR A 202 -8.24 18.25 -11.57
N ASP A 203 -7.29 18.76 -12.36
CA ASP A 203 -7.25 20.16 -12.83
C ASP A 203 -8.39 20.51 -13.82
N LYS A 204 -9.16 19.49 -14.25
CA LYS A 204 -10.41 19.64 -15.02
C LYS A 204 -11.63 19.91 -14.14
N LEU A 205 -11.57 19.62 -12.83
CA LEU A 205 -12.68 19.72 -11.89
C LEU A 205 -12.68 21.07 -11.18
N VAL A 206 -12.95 22.14 -11.94
CA VAL A 206 -12.76 23.53 -11.50
C VAL A 206 -14.00 24.06 -10.74
N THR A 207 -15.20 23.59 -11.08
CA THR A 207 -16.46 24.03 -10.48
C THR A 207 -17.15 22.93 -9.67
N SER A 208 -18.10 23.32 -8.82
CA SER A 208 -18.99 22.41 -8.11
C SER A 208 -19.70 21.43 -9.05
N ASN A 209 -20.11 21.90 -10.24
CA ASN A 209 -20.81 21.06 -11.22
C ASN A 209 -19.87 20.01 -11.80
N ASP A 210 -18.63 20.36 -12.14
CA ASP A 210 -17.65 19.39 -12.67
C ASP A 210 -17.40 18.26 -11.66
N VAL A 211 -17.27 18.60 -10.36
CA VAL A 211 -17.10 17.63 -9.27
C VAL A 211 -18.33 16.73 -9.15
N ILE A 212 -19.55 17.28 -9.18
CA ILE A 212 -20.78 16.49 -9.07
C ILE A 212 -20.98 15.62 -10.31
N ASP A 213 -20.80 16.12 -11.53
CA ASP A 213 -20.92 15.33 -12.77
C ASP A 213 -19.87 14.21 -12.83
N PHE A 214 -18.63 14.48 -12.41
CA PHE A 214 -17.58 13.46 -12.29
C PHE A 214 -17.96 12.36 -11.29
N PHE A 215 -18.48 12.72 -10.11
CA PHE A 215 -18.93 11.75 -9.12
C PHE A 215 -20.22 11.03 -9.55
N GLN A 216 -21.18 11.66 -10.23
CA GLN A 216 -22.35 10.97 -10.79
C GLN A 216 -21.93 9.94 -11.85
N LYS A 217 -21.01 10.32 -12.74
CA LYS A 217 -20.54 9.47 -13.85
C LYS A 217 -19.69 8.28 -13.40
N TYR A 218 -18.86 8.45 -12.37
CA TYR A 218 -17.88 7.43 -11.97
C TYR A 218 -18.09 6.85 -10.57
N PHE A 219 -18.71 7.57 -9.63
CA PHE A 219 -18.91 7.16 -8.25
C PHE A 219 -20.37 7.40 -7.79
N PRO A 220 -21.39 6.92 -8.54
CA PRO A 220 -22.79 7.33 -8.36
C PRO A 220 -23.35 7.00 -6.97
N ASP A 221 -22.84 5.95 -6.33
CA ASP A 221 -23.22 5.54 -4.97
C ASP A 221 -22.54 6.37 -3.88
N ALA A 222 -21.50 7.16 -4.19
CA ALA A 222 -20.78 7.96 -3.21
C ALA A 222 -21.48 9.30 -2.87
N ILE A 223 -22.20 9.92 -3.82
CA ILE A 223 -22.91 11.19 -3.56
C ILE A 223 -23.97 11.03 -2.46
N PRO A 224 -24.84 9.98 -2.44
CA PRO A 224 -25.77 9.74 -1.33
C PRO A 224 -25.09 9.43 0.01
N LEU A 225 -23.84 8.95 0.00
CA LEU A 225 -23.11 8.55 1.21
C LEU A 225 -22.32 9.69 1.86
N ILE A 226 -21.80 10.63 1.04
CA ILE A 226 -21.03 11.79 1.49
C ILE A 226 -21.95 13.00 1.71
N GLY A 227 -23.00 13.13 0.87
CA GLY A 227 -23.82 14.34 0.77
C GLY A 227 -23.20 15.35 -0.19
N GLU A 228 -23.98 15.73 -1.22
CA GLU A 228 -23.55 16.56 -2.35
C GLU A 228 -22.81 17.85 -1.94
N LYS A 229 -23.39 18.60 -0.99
CA LYS A 229 -22.80 19.84 -0.46
C LYS A 229 -21.46 19.60 0.26
N LEU A 230 -21.35 18.52 1.04
CA LEU A 230 -20.13 18.20 1.79
C LEU A 230 -19.03 17.71 0.86
N LEU A 231 -19.37 16.92 -0.16
CA LEU A 231 -18.45 16.49 -1.20
C LEU A 231 -17.77 17.69 -1.90
N VAL A 232 -18.54 18.68 -2.33
CA VAL A 232 -18.01 19.90 -2.96
C VAL A 232 -17.16 20.71 -1.96
N GLN A 233 -17.63 20.86 -0.72
CA GLN A 233 -16.91 21.59 0.32
C GLN A 233 -15.53 20.97 0.64
N ASP A 234 -15.48 19.65 0.84
CA ASP A 234 -14.25 18.94 1.21
C ASP A 234 -13.28 18.79 0.01
N PHE A 235 -13.80 18.68 -1.22
CA PHE A 235 -12.97 18.61 -2.43
C PHE A 235 -12.15 19.89 -2.65
N PHE A 236 -12.75 21.07 -2.42
CA PHE A 236 -12.06 22.36 -2.58
C PHE A 236 -11.35 22.86 -1.31
N LEU A 237 -11.40 22.10 -0.20
CA LEU A 237 -10.79 22.51 1.08
C LEU A 237 -9.26 22.52 1.05
N LEU A 238 -8.65 21.59 0.30
CA LEU A 238 -7.19 21.46 0.12
C LEU A 238 -6.89 20.94 -1.29
N PRO A 239 -5.79 21.40 -1.95
CA PRO A 239 -5.40 20.87 -3.25
C PRO A 239 -4.96 19.39 -3.18
N ALA A 240 -5.08 18.68 -4.30
CA ALA A 240 -4.58 17.32 -4.45
C ALA A 240 -3.11 17.18 -3.98
N GLN A 241 -2.84 16.18 -3.15
CA GLN A 241 -1.52 16.00 -2.52
C GLN A 241 -0.61 15.11 -3.37
N PRO A 242 0.64 15.51 -3.64
CA PRO A 242 1.55 14.72 -4.46
C PRO A 242 1.98 13.44 -3.73
N MET A 243 1.91 12.32 -4.44
CA MET A 243 2.49 11.04 -4.00
C MET A 243 3.91 10.90 -4.53
N ILE A 244 4.84 10.48 -3.67
CA ILE A 244 6.24 10.24 -4.04
C ILE A 244 6.60 8.77 -3.86
N SER A 245 7.49 8.27 -4.72
CA SER A 245 8.16 6.97 -4.56
C SER A 245 9.67 7.22 -4.57
N VAL A 246 10.37 6.74 -3.54
CA VAL A 246 11.81 6.95 -3.38
C VAL A 246 12.46 5.65 -2.91
N LYS A 247 13.52 5.22 -3.58
CA LYS A 247 14.33 4.05 -3.20
C LYS A 247 15.78 4.48 -2.97
N CYS A 248 16.29 4.31 -1.75
CA CYS A 248 17.71 4.47 -1.47
C CYS A 248 18.49 3.19 -1.84
N SER A 249 19.75 3.34 -2.27
CA SER A 249 20.68 2.24 -2.59
C SER A 249 21.49 1.74 -1.39
N SER A 250 21.50 2.50 -0.29
CA SER A 250 21.95 2.11 1.05
C SER A 250 20.96 2.67 2.07
N PHE A 251 20.70 1.94 3.16
CA PHE A 251 19.94 2.42 4.31
C PHE A 251 20.86 2.75 5.51
N HIS A 252 22.18 2.81 5.30
CA HIS A 252 23.16 3.14 6.33
C HIS A 252 24.33 3.96 5.78
N PHE A 253 25.02 4.65 6.69
CA PHE A 253 26.33 5.24 6.44
C PHE A 253 27.30 4.83 7.57
N GLN A 254 28.30 4.03 7.20
CA GLN A 254 29.30 3.46 8.12
C GLN A 254 28.63 2.84 9.37
N SER A 255 29.18 3.06 10.57
CA SER A 255 28.58 2.67 11.85
C SER A 255 27.74 3.81 12.50
N HIS A 256 27.49 4.90 11.77
CA HIS A 256 27.06 6.19 12.34
C HIS A 256 25.58 6.56 12.09
N CYS A 257 25.00 6.15 10.95
CA CYS A 257 23.65 6.58 10.56
C CYS A 257 22.83 5.45 9.92
N VAL A 258 21.52 5.46 10.13
CA VAL A 258 20.55 4.51 9.56
C VAL A 258 19.27 5.23 9.09
N LEU A 259 18.64 4.71 8.05
CA LEU A 259 17.35 5.15 7.52
C LEU A 259 16.32 4.02 7.71
N LEU A 260 15.11 4.37 8.16
CA LEU A 260 14.00 3.44 8.42
C LEU A 260 12.68 4.03 7.89
N GLY A 261 11.75 3.20 7.42
CA GLY A 261 10.44 3.62 6.89
C GLY A 261 10.53 4.57 5.69
N ASP A 262 9.61 5.55 5.61
CA ASP A 262 9.54 6.58 4.55
C ASP A 262 10.88 7.27 4.22
N ALA A 263 11.83 7.32 5.16
CA ALA A 263 13.16 7.92 4.96
C ALA A 263 14.13 7.03 4.18
N ALA A 264 13.89 5.71 4.14
CA ALA A 264 14.65 4.71 3.38
C ALA A 264 13.90 4.25 2.11
N HIS A 265 12.57 4.16 2.22
CA HIS A 265 11.66 3.74 1.15
C HIS A 265 10.33 4.50 1.27
N ALA A 266 10.19 5.60 0.55
CA ALA A 266 8.89 6.23 0.35
C ALA A 266 8.10 5.40 -0.67
N ILE A 267 6.91 4.93 -0.29
CA ILE A 267 6.11 3.94 -1.04
C ILE A 267 4.72 4.52 -1.31
N VAL A 268 4.20 4.34 -2.54
CA VAL A 268 2.86 4.84 -2.89
C VAL A 268 1.76 4.08 -2.12
N PRO A 269 0.69 4.77 -1.69
CA PRO A 269 -0.18 4.29 -0.61
C PRO A 269 -1.17 3.18 -1.00
N PHE A 270 -1.21 2.71 -2.25
CA PHE A 270 -2.22 1.80 -2.82
C PHE A 270 -2.42 0.46 -2.07
N PHE A 271 -1.55 0.16 -1.09
CA PHE A 271 -1.53 -1.08 -0.31
C PHE A 271 -1.61 -0.89 1.21
N GLY A 272 -1.48 0.35 1.70
CA GLY A 272 -1.27 0.63 3.12
C GLY A 272 0.01 0.02 3.74
N GLN A 273 0.90 -0.62 2.96
CA GLN A 273 2.05 -1.34 3.53
C GLN A 273 3.22 -0.44 3.93
N GLY A 274 3.29 0.84 3.58
CA GLY A 274 4.41 1.73 3.97
C GLY A 274 4.68 1.75 5.48
N MET A 275 3.65 1.99 6.29
CA MET A 275 3.73 1.89 7.77
C MET A 275 4.15 0.48 8.22
N ASN A 276 3.57 -0.56 7.64
CA ASN A 276 3.82 -1.95 8.03
C ASN A 276 5.25 -2.42 7.67
N ALA A 277 5.79 -1.93 6.55
CA ALA A 277 7.17 -2.14 6.13
C ALA A 277 8.14 -1.37 7.05
N GLY A 278 7.86 -0.10 7.38
CA GLY A 278 8.64 0.68 8.34
C GLY A 278 8.60 0.13 9.78
N PHE A 279 7.49 -0.48 10.18
CA PHE A 279 7.39 -1.20 11.46
C PHE A 279 8.20 -2.51 11.44
N GLU A 280 8.16 -3.23 10.32
CA GLU A 280 8.99 -4.42 10.10
C GLU A 280 10.48 -4.07 9.97
N ASP A 281 10.86 -2.87 9.52
CA ASP A 281 12.25 -2.38 9.58
C ASP A 281 12.76 -2.33 11.01
N CYS A 282 11.99 -1.74 11.94
CA CYS A 282 12.33 -1.69 13.36
C CYS A 282 12.53 -3.08 13.94
N LEU A 283 11.61 -4.01 13.63
CA LEU A 283 11.67 -5.39 14.11
C LEU A 283 12.85 -6.17 13.52
N VAL A 284 13.14 -6.01 12.22
CA VAL A 284 14.30 -6.66 11.56
C VAL A 284 15.61 -6.05 12.07
N PHE A 285 15.65 -4.76 12.40
CA PHE A 285 16.80 -4.16 13.06
C PHE A 285 16.98 -4.70 14.50
N ASP A 286 15.90 -4.87 15.26
CA ASP A 286 15.92 -5.50 16.59
C ASP A 286 16.46 -6.95 16.53
N GLU A 287 15.97 -7.75 15.58
CA GLU A 287 16.42 -9.13 15.30
C GLU A 287 17.92 -9.20 14.94
N LEU A 288 18.46 -8.18 14.25
CA LEU A 288 19.89 -8.07 13.95
C LEU A 288 20.71 -7.59 15.16
N MET A 289 20.16 -6.70 15.99
CA MET A 289 20.80 -6.22 17.22
C MET A 289 20.98 -7.34 18.24
N ASP A 290 20.05 -8.29 18.34
CA ASP A 290 20.27 -9.54 19.10
C ASP A 290 21.34 -10.41 18.45
N LYS A 291 21.25 -10.66 17.15
CA LYS A 291 22.18 -11.53 16.41
C LYS A 291 23.65 -11.07 16.51
N PHE A 292 23.90 -9.77 16.62
CA PHE A 292 25.24 -9.18 16.69
C PHE A 292 25.53 -8.48 18.04
N ASN A 293 24.84 -8.83 19.13
CA ASN A 293 25.11 -8.33 20.48
C ASN A 293 25.17 -6.78 20.59
N ASN A 294 24.31 -6.08 19.85
CA ASN A 294 24.23 -4.63 19.72
C ASN A 294 25.47 -3.95 19.08
N ASP A 295 26.28 -4.68 18.32
CA ASP A 295 27.34 -4.10 17.50
C ASP A 295 26.79 -3.43 16.23
N LEU A 296 26.63 -2.10 16.30
CA LEU A 296 26.19 -1.25 15.19
C LEU A 296 27.07 -1.39 13.94
N SER A 297 28.37 -1.68 14.06
CA SER A 297 29.27 -1.83 12.91
C SER A 297 28.93 -3.05 12.05
N LEU A 298 28.32 -4.08 12.65
CA LEU A 298 27.80 -5.26 11.97
C LEU A 298 26.32 -5.09 11.61
N CYS A 299 25.50 -4.55 12.54
CA CYS A 299 24.06 -4.42 12.37
C CYS A 299 23.69 -3.51 11.19
N LEU A 300 24.38 -2.39 11.00
CA LEU A 300 24.04 -1.40 9.96
C LEU A 300 24.27 -1.88 8.52
N PRO A 301 25.45 -2.43 8.15
CA PRO A 301 25.65 -3.03 6.83
C PRO A 301 24.84 -4.32 6.64
N ALA A 302 24.59 -5.10 7.69
CA ALA A 302 23.70 -6.26 7.63
C ALA A 302 22.24 -5.84 7.37
N PHE A 303 21.76 -4.81 8.04
CA PHE A 303 20.40 -4.27 7.87
C PHE A 303 20.18 -3.76 6.45
N SER A 304 21.10 -2.96 5.90
CA SER A 304 21.01 -2.52 4.50
C SER A 304 20.98 -3.73 3.54
N ARG A 305 21.93 -4.66 3.66
CA ARG A 305 22.02 -5.86 2.81
C ARG A 305 20.76 -6.73 2.88
N LEU A 306 20.19 -6.88 4.07
CA LEU A 306 18.99 -7.69 4.29
C LEU A 306 17.72 -6.96 3.83
N ARG A 307 17.57 -5.67 4.14
CA ARG A 307 16.29 -4.98 4.02
C ARG A 307 16.06 -4.31 2.66
N ILE A 308 17.10 -3.84 1.98
CA ILE A 308 16.98 -3.17 0.68
C ILE A 308 16.20 -3.99 -0.37
N PRO A 309 16.49 -5.30 -0.59
CA PRO A 309 15.73 -6.11 -1.55
C PRO A 309 14.24 -6.19 -1.22
N ASP A 310 13.90 -6.22 0.07
CA ASP A 310 12.52 -6.30 0.55
C ASP A 310 11.79 -4.96 0.38
N SER A 311 12.40 -3.86 0.83
CA SER A 311 11.85 -2.51 0.70
C SER A 311 11.68 -2.09 -0.77
N HIS A 312 12.63 -2.48 -1.63
CA HIS A 312 12.51 -2.28 -3.07
C HIS A 312 11.37 -3.14 -3.64
N ALA A 313 11.28 -4.42 -3.27
CA ALA A 313 10.22 -5.31 -3.73
C ALA A 313 8.80 -4.86 -3.30
N ILE A 314 8.60 -4.37 -2.07
CA ILE A 314 7.29 -3.81 -1.68
C ILE A 314 7.01 -2.47 -2.36
N SER A 315 8.04 -1.67 -2.66
CA SER A 315 7.90 -0.46 -3.50
C SER A 315 7.52 -0.82 -4.95
N ASP A 316 8.10 -1.87 -5.55
CA ASP A 316 7.68 -2.33 -6.88
C ASP A 316 6.27 -2.93 -6.85
N LEU A 317 5.98 -3.82 -5.90
CA LEU A 317 4.62 -4.33 -5.70
C LEU A 317 3.61 -3.20 -5.49
N SER A 318 4.00 -2.08 -4.84
CA SER A 318 3.12 -0.93 -4.64
C SER A 318 2.60 -0.30 -5.94
N MET A 319 3.27 -0.53 -7.06
CA MET A 319 2.85 -0.10 -8.41
C MET A 319 2.02 -1.16 -9.16
N TYR A 320 1.93 -2.41 -8.66
CA TYR A 320 1.37 -3.57 -9.38
C TYR A 320 0.15 -4.26 -8.73
N ASN A 321 -0.43 -3.70 -7.65
CA ASN A 321 -1.72 -4.12 -7.04
C ASN A 321 -1.87 -5.61 -6.58
N TYR A 322 -0.76 -6.31 -6.23
CA TYR A 322 -0.74 -7.70 -5.73
C TYR A 322 -0.71 -7.86 -4.19
N ILE A 323 -1.85 -8.23 -3.59
CA ILE A 323 -2.18 -7.95 -2.16
C ILE A 323 -1.73 -9.03 -1.14
N GLU A 324 -1.29 -10.22 -1.56
CA GLU A 324 -1.07 -11.39 -0.69
C GLU A 324 -0.01 -11.19 0.42
N VAL A 325 0.94 -10.28 0.20
CA VAL A 325 2.05 -9.97 1.14
C VAL A 325 1.65 -9.43 2.52
N SER A 326 0.36 -9.12 2.71
CA SER A 326 -0.21 -8.50 3.92
C SER A 326 -0.37 -9.46 5.11
N PHE A 327 -0.35 -10.78 4.88
CA PHE A 327 -0.76 -11.80 5.87
C PHE A 327 0.34 -12.79 6.29
N SER A 328 1.60 -12.48 5.96
CA SER A 328 2.77 -13.28 6.37
C SER A 328 3.98 -12.37 6.60
N ARG A 329 5.02 -12.91 7.25
CA ARG A 329 6.37 -12.32 7.28
C ARG A 329 7.32 -12.93 6.23
N ILE A 330 6.79 -13.59 5.18
CA ILE A 330 7.60 -14.00 4.04
C ILE A 330 8.27 -12.75 3.46
N ARG A 331 9.56 -12.83 3.13
CA ARG A 331 10.34 -11.69 2.65
C ARG A 331 9.70 -11.15 1.37
N TYR A 332 9.55 -9.84 1.24
CA TYR A 332 8.81 -9.25 0.12
C TYR A 332 9.40 -9.65 -1.25
N HIS A 333 10.72 -9.74 -1.37
CA HIS A 333 11.36 -10.18 -2.62
C HIS A 333 11.16 -11.68 -2.92
N GLU A 334 11.11 -12.55 -1.89
CA GLU A 334 10.76 -13.97 -2.05
C GLU A 334 9.29 -14.14 -2.45
N ALA A 335 8.38 -13.34 -1.89
CA ALA A 335 6.98 -13.34 -2.28
C ALA A 335 6.78 -12.93 -3.76
N VAL A 336 7.56 -11.96 -4.25
CA VAL A 336 7.61 -11.60 -5.68
C VAL A 336 8.12 -12.76 -6.53
N GLN A 337 9.18 -13.47 -6.11
CA GLN A 337 9.70 -14.64 -6.82
C GLN A 337 8.67 -15.78 -6.88
N HIS A 338 8.00 -16.10 -5.76
CA HIS A 338 6.94 -17.09 -5.70
C HIS A 338 5.76 -16.73 -6.61
N TRP A 339 5.33 -15.47 -6.65
CA TRP A 339 4.28 -14.99 -7.56
C TRP A 339 4.65 -15.14 -9.03
N HIS A 340 5.87 -14.76 -9.41
CA HIS A 340 6.35 -14.95 -10.79
C HIS A 340 6.44 -16.44 -11.16
N TRP A 341 6.87 -17.30 -10.23
CA TRP A 341 6.90 -18.74 -10.44
C TRP A 341 5.49 -19.33 -10.61
N GLN A 342 4.54 -18.97 -9.73
CA GLN A 342 3.14 -19.38 -9.82
C GLN A 342 2.53 -18.97 -11.17
N LYS A 343 2.68 -17.69 -11.57
CA LYS A 343 2.25 -17.23 -12.90
C LYS A 343 2.88 -18.05 -14.03
N LYS A 344 4.19 -18.31 -13.97
CA LYS A 344 4.91 -19.10 -14.98
C LYS A 344 4.40 -20.54 -15.08
N VAL A 345 4.04 -21.17 -13.97
CA VAL A 345 3.41 -22.50 -13.93
C VAL A 345 1.99 -22.44 -14.49
N ILE A 346 1.17 -21.47 -14.06
CA ILE A 346 -0.21 -21.29 -14.54
C ILE A 346 -0.26 -21.06 -16.05
N TYR A 347 0.56 -20.15 -16.60
CA TYR A 347 0.60 -19.92 -18.05
C TYR A 347 1.09 -21.14 -18.84
N LYS A 348 2.06 -21.91 -18.32
CA LYS A 348 2.48 -23.18 -18.95
C LYS A 348 1.37 -24.23 -18.92
N GLY A 349 0.65 -24.37 -17.81
CA GLY A 349 -0.48 -25.28 -17.68
C GLY A 349 -1.65 -24.91 -18.61
N LEU A 350 -2.03 -23.63 -18.64
CA LEU A 350 -3.04 -23.10 -19.55
C LEU A 350 -2.66 -23.31 -21.03
N PHE A 351 -1.40 -23.07 -21.39
CA PHE A 351 -0.91 -23.34 -22.74
C PHE A 351 -1.03 -24.83 -23.09
N PHE A 352 -0.57 -25.72 -22.22
CA PHE A 352 -0.64 -27.17 -22.45
C PHE A 352 -2.08 -27.69 -22.56
N LEU A 353 -2.99 -27.27 -21.66
CA LEU A 353 -4.42 -27.60 -21.79
C LEU A 353 -5.02 -27.01 -23.07
N GLY A 354 -4.70 -25.77 -23.42
CA GLY A 354 -5.18 -25.12 -24.64
C GLY A 354 -4.75 -25.88 -25.90
N SER A 355 -3.48 -26.29 -25.98
CA SER A 355 -2.97 -27.15 -27.06
C SER A 355 -3.67 -28.51 -27.08
N LEU A 356 -3.85 -29.16 -25.93
CA LEU A 356 -4.53 -30.46 -25.84
C LEU A 356 -5.98 -30.37 -26.32
N ILE A 357 -6.72 -29.34 -25.90
CA ILE A 357 -8.11 -29.08 -26.31
C ILE A 357 -8.18 -28.78 -27.80
N ALA A 358 -7.27 -27.97 -28.35
CA ALA A 358 -7.24 -27.66 -29.77
C ALA A 358 -6.97 -28.91 -30.63
N ILE A 359 -6.00 -29.74 -30.23
CA ILE A 359 -5.66 -31.00 -30.91
C ILE A 359 -6.82 -32.00 -30.80
N SER A 360 -7.37 -32.23 -29.60
CA SER A 360 -8.48 -33.19 -29.41
C SER A 360 -9.75 -32.74 -30.13
N SER A 361 -10.07 -31.45 -30.13
CA SER A 361 -11.21 -30.91 -30.88
C SER A 361 -11.01 -31.10 -32.39
N THR A 362 -9.81 -30.80 -32.91
CA THR A 362 -9.50 -30.99 -34.33
C THR A 362 -9.59 -32.46 -34.73
N TYR A 363 -9.05 -33.38 -33.91
CA TYR A 363 -9.12 -34.82 -34.15
C TYR A 363 -10.57 -35.34 -34.14
N LEU A 364 -11.37 -34.93 -33.15
CA LEU A 364 -12.79 -35.31 -33.07
C LEU A 364 -13.60 -34.77 -34.26
N LEU A 365 -13.35 -33.53 -34.67
CA LEU A 365 -13.96 -32.96 -35.88
C LEU A 365 -13.59 -33.77 -37.12
N MET A 366 -12.31 -34.10 -37.31
CA MET A 366 -11.85 -34.89 -38.47
C MET A 366 -12.38 -36.32 -38.50
N HIS A 367 -12.58 -36.97 -37.35
CA HIS A 367 -13.03 -38.37 -37.30
C HIS A 367 -14.56 -38.55 -37.19
N TYR A 368 -15.29 -37.60 -36.59
CA TYR A 368 -16.73 -37.73 -36.35
C TYR A 368 -17.60 -36.79 -37.19
N MET A 369 -17.05 -35.76 -37.84
CA MET A 369 -17.79 -35.10 -38.94
C MET A 369 -17.71 -35.99 -40.19
N SER A 370 -18.82 -36.67 -40.47
CA SER A 370 -18.97 -37.51 -41.67
C SER A 370 -18.52 -36.76 -42.95
N PRO A 371 -17.72 -37.38 -43.83
CA PRO A 371 -17.21 -36.74 -45.04
C PRO A 371 -18.32 -36.55 -46.07
N ARG A 372 -19.13 -35.49 -45.91
CA ARG A 372 -19.87 -34.88 -47.02
C ARG A 372 -18.84 -34.45 -48.07
N PRO A 373 -18.84 -35.00 -49.29
CA PRO A 373 -17.73 -34.78 -50.20
C PRO A 373 -17.66 -33.31 -50.65
N PHE A 374 -16.44 -32.78 -50.80
CA PHE A 374 -16.15 -31.45 -51.36
C PHE A 374 -16.39 -31.39 -52.89
N HIS A 375 -17.57 -31.82 -53.36
CA HIS A 375 -17.93 -31.83 -54.79
C HIS A 375 -17.93 -30.43 -55.44
N TYR A 376 -18.04 -29.36 -54.64
CA TYR A 376 -17.97 -27.98 -55.11
C TYR A 376 -16.56 -27.45 -55.43
N LEU A 377 -15.48 -28.19 -55.11
CA LEU A 377 -14.09 -27.74 -55.33
C LEU A 377 -13.30 -28.58 -56.36
N ARG A 378 -13.97 -29.41 -57.18
CA ARG A 378 -13.33 -30.20 -58.25
C ARG A 378 -14.01 -30.02 -59.63
N ARG A 379 -13.80 -28.86 -60.26
CA ARG A 379 -13.91 -28.67 -61.73
C ARG A 379 -12.95 -27.61 -62.31
N PRO A 380 -11.63 -27.85 -62.35
CA PRO A 380 -10.78 -27.32 -63.41
C PRO A 380 -10.85 -28.25 -64.65
N TRP A 381 -10.53 -27.73 -65.84
CA TRP A 381 -10.37 -28.48 -67.11
C TRP A 381 -11.59 -29.29 -67.60
N ASN A 382 -12.58 -28.60 -68.18
CA ASN A 382 -13.49 -29.20 -69.17
C ASN A 382 -14.11 -28.12 -70.10
N TRP A 383 -13.25 -27.21 -70.57
CA TRP A 383 -13.46 -26.32 -71.71
C TRP A 383 -12.30 -26.59 -72.69
N ILE A 384 -12.52 -26.36 -73.99
CA ILE A 384 -11.61 -26.69 -75.11
C ILE A 384 -11.61 -28.19 -75.50
N ALA A 385 -12.66 -28.59 -76.22
CA ALA A 385 -12.62 -29.54 -77.33
C ALA A 385 -13.85 -29.25 -78.23
N MET A 386 -13.71 -29.41 -79.55
CA MET A 386 -14.60 -28.79 -80.55
C MET A 386 -15.69 -29.70 -81.16
N ASP A 387 -16.71 -29.01 -81.68
CA ASP A 387 -17.60 -29.33 -82.80
C ASP A 387 -18.48 -30.60 -82.79
N SER A 388 -19.79 -30.36 -82.67
CA SER A 388 -20.76 -30.83 -83.69
C SER A 388 -21.96 -29.89 -83.80
N LEU A 389 -22.08 -29.28 -84.98
CA LEU A 389 -23.28 -28.79 -85.66
C LEU A 389 -24.65 -29.24 -85.09
N GLU A 390 -25.53 -28.30 -84.70
CA GLU A 390 -26.78 -28.01 -85.43
C GLU A 390 -27.59 -26.81 -84.86
N GLN A 391 -28.63 -26.40 -85.60
CA GLN A 391 -29.70 -25.45 -85.24
C GLN A 391 -29.33 -23.99 -84.88
N ILE A 392 -29.02 -23.23 -85.94
CA ILE A 392 -29.45 -21.83 -86.07
C ILE A 392 -30.97 -21.81 -86.33
N TYR A 393 -31.78 -20.95 -85.67
CA TYR A 393 -32.83 -20.11 -86.30
C TYR A 393 -33.56 -19.16 -85.32
N LEU A 394 -33.98 -17.99 -85.85
CA LEU A 394 -34.85 -16.94 -85.28
C LEU A 394 -34.33 -16.21 -84.01
N ILE A 395 -34.10 -14.89 -83.93
CA ILE A 395 -34.60 -13.65 -84.59
C ILE A 395 -35.86 -13.03 -83.94
N SER A 396 -35.60 -11.95 -83.18
CA SER A 396 -36.45 -10.81 -82.77
C SER A 396 -37.93 -11.01 -82.38
N ARG A 397 -38.26 -10.58 -81.16
CA ARG A 397 -38.76 -9.20 -80.94
C ARG A 397 -38.46 -8.71 -79.53
#